data_AF-A0A537QT13-F1
#
_entry.id   AF-A0A537QT13-F1
#
_cell.length_a   1.000
_cell.length_b   1.000
_cell.length_c   1.000
_cell.angle_alpha   90.00
_cell.angle_beta   90.00
_cell.angle_gamma   90.00
#
_symmetry.space_group_name_H-M   'P 1'
#
loop_
_entity.id
_entity.type
_entity.pdbx_description
1 polymer ?
#
loop_
_entity_poly.entity_id
_entity_poly.type
_entity_poly.pdbx_seq_one_letter_code
_entity_poly.pdbx_strand_id
1 'polypeptide(L)'
;MPIHTEDLEYHRPAGTPLFARFYRPEGQAPFPAVLEVHGGAWTSGDRFNNVAIAEHLAAHGIAVLSVDFRMPPAARYPDTVADVNFGIRFLK
;
A
#
# COMPACT_ATOMS: atom_id res chain seq x y z
N MET A 1 18.75 -3.03 -7.12
CA MET A 1 18.12 -4.00 -8.04
C MET A 1 17.08 -3.26 -8.88
N PRO A 2 16.85 -3.65 -10.14
CA PRO A 2 15.70 -3.15 -10.89
C PRO A 2 14.41 -3.45 -10.14
N ILE A 3 13.42 -2.57 -10.27
CA ILE A 3 12.11 -2.70 -9.62
C ILE A 3 11.01 -2.63 -10.69
N HIS A 4 9.98 -3.42 -10.48
CA HIS A 4 8.72 -3.32 -11.21
C HIS A 4 7.69 -2.63 -10.32
N THR A 5 6.98 -1.64 -10.87
CA THR A 5 5.97 -0.86 -10.14
C THR A 5 4.64 -0.93 -10.86
N GLU A 6 3.58 -1.27 -10.12
CA GLU A 6 2.22 -1.33 -10.65
C GLU A 6 1.19 -0.83 -9.63
N ASP A 7 0.07 -0.28 -10.11
CA ASP A 7 -1.07 0.10 -9.28
C ASP A 7 -2.12 -1.03 -9.31
N LEU A 8 -2.56 -1.47 -8.14
CA LEU A 8 -3.46 -2.62 -7.95
C LEU A 8 -4.69 -2.19 -7.15
N GLU A 9 -5.88 -2.64 -7.54
CA GLU A 9 -7.04 -2.60 -6.64
C GLU A 9 -6.92 -3.73 -5.63
N TYR A 10 -6.90 -3.40 -4.33
CA TYR A 10 -6.72 -4.40 -3.27
C TYR A 10 -8.01 -4.66 -2.46
N HIS A 11 -8.94 -3.69 -2.45
CA HIS A 11 -10.17 -3.78 -1.69
C HIS A 11 -11.28 -2.91 -2.30
N ARG A 12 -12.55 -3.24 -2.02
CA ARG A 12 -13.72 -2.49 -2.52
C ARG A 12 -14.81 -2.35 -1.45
N PRO A 13 -14.60 -1.56 -0.39
CA PRO A 13 -15.61 -1.37 0.64
C PRO A 13 -16.79 -0.57 0.08
N ALA A 14 -18.02 -1.08 0.27
CA ALA A 14 -19.27 -0.46 -0.19
C ALA A 14 -19.28 -0.06 -1.69
N GLY A 15 -18.54 -0.80 -2.54
CA GLY A 15 -18.48 -0.56 -3.98
C GLY A 15 -17.40 0.43 -4.44
N THR A 16 -16.79 1.18 -3.52
CA THR A 16 -15.70 2.13 -3.84
C THR A 16 -14.36 1.38 -3.87
N PRO A 17 -13.60 1.40 -4.98
CA PRO A 17 -12.30 0.73 -5.04
C PRO A 17 -11.25 1.48 -4.20
N LEU A 18 -10.38 0.73 -3.53
CA LEU A 18 -9.16 1.22 -2.90
C LEU A 18 -7.96 0.62 -3.61
N PHE A 19 -7.00 1.48 -3.92
CA PHE A 19 -5.82 1.12 -4.68
C PHE A 19 -4.59 1.06 -3.79
N ALA A 20 -3.61 0.31 -4.25
CA ALA A 20 -2.27 0.26 -3.70
C ALA A 20 -1.28 0.39 -4.84
N ARG A 21 -0.06 0.84 -4.54
CA ARG A 21 1.06 0.75 -5.46
C ARG A 21 2.00 -0.33 -4.94
N PHE A 22 2.29 -1.30 -5.79
CA PHE A 22 3.17 -2.40 -5.48
C PHE A 22 4.54 -2.19 -6.13
N TYR A 23 5.56 -2.10 -5.30
CA TYR A 23 6.96 -1.99 -5.68
C TYR A 23 7.61 -3.35 -5.47
N ARG A 24 7.89 -4.06 -6.57
CA ARG A 24 8.41 -5.42 -6.54
C ARG A 24 9.87 -5.45 -7.03
N PRO A 25 10.81 -6.01 -6.25
CA PRO A 25 12.15 -6.28 -6.75
C PRO A 25 12.10 -7.23 -7.96
N GLU A 26 12.96 -7.02 -8.96
CA GLU A 26 13.23 -8.03 -9.97
C GLU A 26 14.16 -9.12 -9.43
N GLY A 27 13.85 -10.40 -9.70
CA GLY A 27 14.65 -11.53 -9.24
C GLY A 27 13.82 -12.75 -8.87
N GLN A 28 14.45 -13.73 -8.22
CA GLN A 28 13.79 -14.96 -7.78
C GLN A 28 13.11 -14.75 -6.43
N ALA A 29 11.79 -14.85 -6.43
CA ALA A 29 10.92 -14.83 -5.24
C ALA A 29 11.15 -16.09 -4.34
N PRO A 30 10.73 -16.07 -3.06
CA PRO A 30 9.97 -15.02 -2.37
C PRO A 30 10.82 -13.85 -1.87
N PHE A 31 10.21 -12.68 -1.76
CA PHE A 31 10.80 -11.50 -1.13
C PHE A 31 10.18 -11.27 0.26
N PRO A 32 10.94 -10.76 1.25
CA PRO A 32 10.32 -10.11 2.40
C PRO A 32 9.43 -8.96 1.91
N ALA A 33 8.33 -8.71 2.60
CA ALA A 33 7.35 -7.72 2.19
C ALA A 33 6.96 -6.77 3.32
N VAL A 34 6.69 -5.52 2.98
CA VAL A 34 6.19 -4.46 3.85
C VAL A 34 4.89 -3.92 3.28
N LEU A 35 3.86 -3.82 4.10
CA LEU A 35 2.72 -2.96 3.81
C LEU A 35 3.00 -1.58 4.39
N GLU A 36 2.91 -0.55 3.55
CA GLU A 36 3.26 0.82 3.90
C GLU A 36 1.99 1.67 4.00
N VAL A 37 1.83 2.32 5.15
CA VAL A 37 0.72 3.22 5.47
C VAL A 37 1.28 4.63 5.52
N HIS A 38 0.77 5.50 4.64
CA HIS A 38 1.22 6.88 4.58
C HIS A 38 0.87 7.67 5.85
N GLY A 39 1.56 8.79 6.05
CA GLY A 39 1.27 9.76 7.11
C GLY A 39 0.00 10.58 6.83
N GLY A 40 -0.06 11.81 7.34
CA GLY A 40 -1.21 12.70 7.10
C GLY A 40 -2.31 12.62 8.16
N ALA A 41 -1.97 12.15 9.36
CA ALA A 41 -2.84 12.15 10.54
C ALA A 41 -4.22 11.49 10.29
N TRP A 42 -4.27 10.47 9.43
CA TRP A 42 -5.51 9.77 9.01
C TRP A 42 -6.52 10.64 8.26
N THR A 43 -6.09 11.78 7.72
CA THR A 43 -6.96 12.78 7.08
C THR A 43 -6.44 13.28 5.73
N SER A 44 -5.22 12.93 5.34
CA SER A 44 -4.62 13.32 4.07
C SER A 44 -3.55 12.32 3.61
N GLY A 45 -3.16 12.45 2.34
CA GLY A 45 -2.18 11.60 1.69
C GLY A 45 -2.81 10.49 0.86
N ASP A 46 -1.96 9.75 0.16
CA ASP A 46 -2.30 8.59 -0.65
C ASP A 46 -1.10 7.64 -0.77
N ARG A 47 -1.26 6.57 -1.56
CA ARG A 47 -0.22 5.58 -1.86
C ARG A 47 1.06 6.14 -2.50
N PHE A 48 1.13 7.41 -2.88
CA PHE A 48 2.29 8.03 -3.50
C PHE A 48 3.15 8.86 -2.53
N ASN A 49 2.71 9.08 -1.29
CA ASN A 49 3.40 9.95 -0.33
C ASN A 49 4.86 9.55 -0.05
N ASN A 50 5.20 8.27 -0.10
CA ASN A 50 6.49 7.74 0.31
C ASN A 50 7.23 6.99 -0.81
N VAL A 51 6.99 7.36 -2.09
CA VAL A 51 7.60 6.71 -3.27
C VAL A 51 9.10 6.48 -3.10
N ALA A 52 9.86 7.49 -2.67
CA ALA A 52 11.31 7.36 -2.50
C ALA A 52 11.73 6.28 -1.47
N ILE A 53 10.94 6.12 -0.40
CA ILE A 53 11.19 5.09 0.63
C ILE A 53 10.84 3.72 0.06
N ALA A 54 9.69 3.60 -0.61
CA ALA A 54 9.23 2.34 -1.19
C ALA A 54 10.18 1.84 -2.30
N GLU A 55 10.62 2.72 -3.19
CA GLU A 55 11.61 2.41 -4.23
C GLU A 55 12.96 2.02 -3.62
N HIS A 56 13.41 2.70 -2.56
CA HIS A 56 14.64 2.36 -1.88
C HIS A 56 14.58 0.95 -1.27
N LEU A 57 13.50 0.61 -0.56
CA LEU A 57 13.31 -0.73 0.01
C LEU A 57 13.23 -1.82 -1.08
N ALA A 58 12.46 -1.57 -2.15
CA ALA A 58 12.33 -2.49 -3.28
C ALA A 58 13.65 -2.70 -4.03
N ALA A 59 14.44 -1.63 -4.22
CA ALA A 59 15.76 -1.74 -4.83
C ALA A 59 16.74 -2.58 -3.99
N HIS A 60 16.45 -2.80 -2.70
CA HIS A 60 17.22 -3.63 -1.76
C HIS A 60 16.54 -4.98 -1.44
N GLY A 61 15.58 -5.41 -2.26
CA GLY A 61 15.01 -6.76 -2.19
C GLY A 61 13.81 -6.92 -1.26
N ILE A 62 13.20 -5.82 -0.79
CA ILE A 62 11.98 -5.84 0.04
C ILE A 62 10.80 -5.37 -0.81
N ALA A 63 9.81 -6.22 -1.05
CA ALA A 63 8.59 -5.82 -1.74
C ALA A 63 7.77 -4.84 -0.87
N VAL A 64 7.24 -3.78 -1.46
CA VAL A 64 6.46 -2.76 -0.72
C VAL A 64 5.08 -2.60 -1.35
N LEU A 65 4.03 -2.71 -0.54
CA LEU A 65 2.66 -2.40 -0.93
C LEU A 65 2.21 -1.13 -0.20
N SER A 66 2.26 0.01 -0.88
CA SER A 66 1.79 1.31 -0.37
C SER A 66 0.30 1.44 -0.62
N VAL A 67 -0.52 1.59 0.42
CA VAL A 67 -1.98 1.48 0.30
C VAL A 67 -2.69 2.83 0.45
N ASP A 68 -3.72 3.07 -0.37
CA ASP A 68 -4.77 4.03 -0.04
C ASP A 68 -5.67 3.43 1.04
N PHE A 69 -6.33 4.27 1.83
CA PHE A 69 -7.38 3.87 2.75
C PHE A 69 -8.42 4.98 2.88
N ARG A 70 -9.65 4.64 3.28
CA ARG A 70 -10.68 5.68 3.46
C ARG A 70 -10.35 6.55 4.67
N MET A 71 -10.62 7.84 4.54
CA MET A 71 -10.39 8.88 5.57
C MET A 71 -11.65 9.72 5.77
N PRO A 72 -11.75 10.52 6.85
CA PRO A 72 -12.84 11.47 7.03
C PRO A 72 -12.96 12.46 5.85
N PRO A 73 -14.18 12.87 5.47
CA PRO A 73 -15.47 12.51 6.07
C PRO A 73 -16.07 11.18 5.56
N ALA A 74 -15.43 10.50 4.59
CA ALA A 74 -15.95 9.31 3.95
C ALA A 74 -15.89 8.04 4.82
N ALA A 75 -14.97 8.02 5.78
CA ALA A 75 -14.81 6.95 6.76
C ALA A 75 -14.36 7.48 8.12
N ARG A 76 -14.58 6.69 9.15
CA ARG A 76 -14.11 6.95 10.52
C ARG A 76 -13.54 5.66 11.10
N TYR A 77 -12.90 5.74 12.26
CA TYR A 77 -12.55 4.52 12.99
C TYR A 77 -13.80 3.63 13.19
N PRO A 78 -13.73 2.31 12.91
CA PRO A 78 -12.54 1.52 12.57
C PRO A 78 -12.29 1.33 11.06
N ASP A 79 -13.11 1.89 10.17
CA ASP A 79 -13.07 1.62 8.71
C ASP A 79 -11.68 1.87 8.10
N THR A 80 -11.03 2.97 8.46
CA THR A 80 -9.68 3.31 7.99
C THR A 80 -8.65 2.23 8.32
N VAL A 81 -8.68 1.69 9.54
CA VAL A 81 -7.76 0.63 9.98
C VAL A 81 -8.18 -0.72 9.38
N ALA A 82 -9.48 -0.95 9.19
CA ALA A 82 -9.98 -2.13 8.53
C ALA A 82 -9.49 -2.20 7.06
N ASP A 83 -9.49 -1.08 6.34
CA ASP A 83 -8.96 -0.98 4.97
C ASP A 83 -7.47 -1.39 4.94
N VAL A 84 -6.65 -0.86 5.86
CA VAL A 84 -5.24 -1.26 6.00
C VAL A 84 -5.08 -2.77 6.26
N ASN A 85 -5.92 -3.35 7.12
CA ASN A 85 -5.92 -4.79 7.38
C ASN A 85 -6.30 -5.63 6.13
N PHE A 86 -7.20 -5.12 5.29
CA PHE A 86 -7.48 -5.74 3.99
C PHE A 86 -6.27 -5.66 3.05
N GLY A 87 -5.48 -4.59 3.10
CA GLY A 87 -4.18 -4.52 2.41
C GLY A 87 -3.21 -5.61 2.90
N ILE A 88 -3.15 -5.87 4.21
CA ILE A 88 -2.31 -6.94 4.78
C ILE A 88 -2.80 -8.31 4.26
N ARG A 89 -4.11 -8.51 4.17
CA ARG A 89 -4.69 -9.74 3.61
C ARG A 89 -4.38 -9.90 2.12
N PHE A 90 -4.35 -8.82 1.36
CA PHE A 90 -4.00 -8.83 -0.06
C PHE A 90 -2.53 -9.18 -0.30
N LEU A 91 -1.63 -8.74 0.59
CA LEU A 91 -0.18 -8.97 0.47
C LEU A 91 0.26 -10.40 0.85
N LYS A 92 -0.58 -11.15 1.56
CA LYS A 92 -0.32 -12.55 1.98
C LYS A 92 -0.74 -13.54 0.90
#